data_AF-A0A962WPY8-F1
#
_entry.id   AF-A0A962WPY8-F1
#
_cell.length_a   1.000
_cell.length_b   1.000
_cell.length_c   1.000
_cell.angle_alpha   90.00
_cell.angle_beta   90.00
_cell.angle_gamma   90.00
#
_symmetry.space_group_name_H-M   'P 1'
#
loop_
_entity.id
_entity.type
_entity.pdbx_description
1 polymer ?
#
loop_
_entity_poly.entity_id
_entity_poly.type
_entity_poly.pdbx_seq_one_letter_code
_entity_poly.pdbx_strand_id
1 'polypeptide(L)'
;MCSDEFGPLGRAEAEVLGMPGLPLIPIPHPLAGNGPALVADKAAAIAGEVVAALCGDAATIAATHAARFTHLTERRLSGGAVCVDAVCAIDPAVAQRAGGGGR
;
A
#
# COMPACT_ATOMS: atom_id res chain seq x y z
N MET A 1 1.17 -1.85 -9.04
CA MET A 1 1.70 -1.54 -7.69
C MET A 1 1.46 -0.06 -7.41
N CYS A 2 1.06 0.29 -6.19
CA CYS A 2 0.85 1.67 -5.76
C CYS A 2 1.30 1.81 -4.30
N SER A 3 1.92 2.94 -3.95
CA SER A 3 2.22 3.26 -2.55
C SER A 3 0.91 3.32 -1.77
N ASP A 4 0.85 2.68 -0.60
CA ASP A 4 -0.33 2.69 0.28
C ASP A 4 -0.87 4.11 0.55
N GLU A 5 0.03 5.09 0.72
CA GLU A 5 -0.28 6.52 0.89
C GLU A 5 -1.14 7.11 -0.24
N PHE A 6 -0.92 6.68 -1.48
CA PHE A 6 -1.58 7.25 -2.68
C PHE A 6 -2.71 6.38 -3.21
N GLY A 7 -3.18 5.44 -2.40
CA GLY A 7 -4.26 4.51 -2.74
C GLY A 7 -5.51 5.14 -3.32
N PRO A 8 -6.12 6.14 -2.66
CA PRO A 8 -7.32 6.78 -3.16
C PRO A 8 -7.10 7.46 -4.52
N LEU A 9 -5.94 8.10 -4.71
CA LEU A 9 -5.58 8.74 -5.98
C LEU A 9 -5.42 7.70 -7.09
N GLY A 10 -4.69 6.61 -6.83
CA GLY A 10 -4.52 5.53 -7.80
C GLY A 10 -5.83 4.86 -8.20
N ARG A 11 -6.78 4.70 -7.26
CA ARG A 11 -8.11 4.16 -7.58
C ARG A 11 -8.91 5.12 -8.45
N ALA A 12 -8.94 6.40 -8.11
CA ALA A 12 -9.63 7.41 -8.91
C ALA A 12 -9.07 7.49 -10.33
N GLU A 13 -7.74 7.41 -10.49
CA GLU A 13 -7.10 7.39 -11.82
C GLU A 13 -7.50 6.14 -12.62
N ALA A 14 -7.51 4.95 -12.00
CA ALA A 14 -7.94 3.73 -12.65
C ALA A 14 -9.40 3.80 -13.14
N GLU A 15 -10.29 4.42 -12.36
CA GLU A 15 -11.69 4.66 -12.74
C GLU A 15 -11.79 5.60 -13.95
N VAL A 16 -11.08 6.74 -13.92
CA VAL A 16 -11.07 7.72 -15.02
C VAL A 16 -10.53 7.12 -16.32
N LEU A 17 -9.57 6.20 -16.23
CA LEU A 17 -9.00 5.50 -17.38
C LEU A 17 -9.87 4.33 -17.88
N GLY A 18 -11.06 4.12 -17.31
CA GLY A 18 -11.97 3.05 -17.71
C GLY A 18 -11.52 1.66 -17.26
N MET A 19 -10.66 1.58 -16.24
CA MET A 19 -10.12 0.35 -15.66
C MET A 19 -10.49 0.21 -14.17
N PRO A 20 -11.78 0.26 -13.78
CA PRO A 20 -12.18 0.20 -12.37
C PRO A 20 -11.80 -1.11 -11.68
N GLY A 21 -11.64 -2.20 -12.44
CA GLY A 21 -11.19 -3.50 -11.96
C GLY A 21 -9.67 -3.66 -11.87
N LEU A 22 -8.88 -2.62 -12.20
CA LEU A 22 -7.42 -2.70 -12.17
C LEU A 22 -6.95 -3.04 -10.74
N PRO A 23 -6.16 -4.12 -10.55
CA PRO A 23 -5.61 -4.45 -9.26
C PRO A 23 -4.57 -3.41 -8.85
N LEU A 24 -4.86 -2.73 -7.74
CA LEU A 24 -3.87 -1.93 -7.06
C LEU A 24 -3.30 -2.78 -5.92
N ILE A 25 -1.99 -3.04 -5.99
CA ILE A 25 -1.24 -3.78 -4.97
C ILE A 25 -0.46 -2.78 -4.12
N PRO A 26 -0.71 -2.73 -2.79
CA PRO A 26 -0.11 -1.77 -1.89
C PRO A 26 1.35 -2.10 -1.61
N ILE A 27 2.21 -1.09 -1.64
CA ILE A 27 3.56 -1.17 -1.09
C ILE A 27 3.70 -0.16 0.06
N PRO A 28 4.26 -0.53 1.22
CA PRO A 28 4.34 0.38 2.36
C PRO A 28 5.21 1.62 2.08
N HIS A 29 4.65 2.82 2.22
CA HIS A 29 5.36 4.10 2.18
C HIS A 29 6.15 4.36 3.48
N PRO A 30 7.34 5.01 3.44
CA PRO A 30 8.01 5.60 2.27
C PRO A 30 8.72 4.58 1.41
N LEU A 31 8.89 4.89 0.12
CA LEU A 31 9.82 4.16 -0.76
C LEU A 31 11.17 4.87 -0.84
N ALA A 32 11.16 6.19 -0.97
CA ALA A 32 12.37 7.01 -0.97
C ALA A 32 13.07 6.99 0.40
N GLY A 33 14.39 7.14 0.39
CA GLY A 33 15.20 7.20 1.61
C GLY A 33 15.46 5.86 2.31
N ASN A 34 14.87 4.76 1.85
CA ASN A 34 15.17 3.43 2.39
C ASN A 34 16.50 2.89 1.87
N GLY A 35 17.22 2.16 2.72
CA GLY A 35 18.39 1.40 2.31
C GLY A 35 18.02 0.17 1.45
N PRO A 36 18.98 -0.40 0.68
CA PRO A 36 18.71 -1.49 -0.26
C PRO A 36 18.06 -2.74 0.37
N ALA A 37 18.43 -3.11 1.59
CA ALA A 37 17.86 -4.26 2.29
C ALA A 37 16.35 -4.09 2.53
N LEU A 38 15.95 -2.94 3.07
CA LEU A 38 14.54 -2.64 3.32
C LEU A 38 13.72 -2.54 2.02
N VAL A 39 14.33 -2.02 0.94
CA VAL A 39 13.68 -2.02 -0.38
C VAL A 39 13.44 -3.45 -0.88
N ALA A 40 14.44 -4.34 -0.73
CA ALA A 40 14.31 -5.74 -1.10
C ALA A 40 13.22 -6.45 -0.27
N ASP A 41 13.18 -6.20 1.04
CA ASP A 41 12.16 -6.79 1.93
C ASP A 41 10.74 -6.35 1.53
N LYS A 42 10.56 -5.05 1.23
CA LYS A 42 9.27 -4.52 0.75
C LYS A 42 8.86 -5.13 -0.59
N ALA A 43 9.80 -5.30 -1.51
CA ALA A 43 9.53 -5.94 -2.80
C ALA A 43 9.16 -7.42 -2.62
N ALA A 44 9.90 -8.15 -1.77
CA ALA A 44 9.65 -9.55 -1.47
C ALA A 44 8.26 -9.76 -0.85
N ALA A 45 7.83 -8.86 0.03
CA ALA A 45 6.50 -8.92 0.67
C ALA A 45 5.33 -8.86 -0.32
N ILE A 46 5.49 -8.14 -1.45
CA ILE A 46 4.40 -7.99 -2.44
C ILE A 46 4.56 -8.85 -3.69
N ALA A 47 5.73 -9.46 -3.91
CA ALA A 47 6.05 -10.13 -5.17
C ALA A 47 5.07 -11.25 -5.51
N GLY A 48 4.66 -12.05 -4.52
CA GLY A 48 3.67 -13.11 -4.71
C GLY A 48 2.31 -12.58 -5.13
N GLU A 49 1.87 -11.46 -4.55
CA GLU A 49 0.60 -10.80 -4.88
C GLU A 49 0.65 -10.21 -6.30
N VAL A 50 1.80 -9.65 -6.71
CA VAL A 50 2.01 -9.17 -8.09
C VAL A 50 1.88 -10.31 -9.09
N VAL A 51 2.53 -11.44 -8.85
CA VAL A 51 2.43 -12.61 -9.73
C VAL A 51 1.00 -13.14 -9.79
N ALA A 52 0.32 -13.24 -8.63
CA ALA A 52 -1.07 -13.69 -8.59
C ALA A 52 -2.00 -12.77 -9.40
N ALA A 53 -1.83 -11.45 -9.31
CA ALA A 53 -2.62 -10.48 -10.08
C ALA A 53 -2.31 -10.50 -11.58
N LEU A 54 -1.11 -10.89 -11.99
CA LEU A 54 -0.75 -11.01 -13.41
C LEU A 54 -1.19 -12.33 -14.04
N CYS A 55 -1.31 -13.40 -13.24
CA CYS A 55 -1.62 -14.75 -13.73
C CYS A 55 -3.03 -15.24 -13.40
N GLY A 56 -3.75 -14.54 -12.52
CA GLY A 56 -5.09 -14.93 -12.09
C GLY A 56 -6.19 -14.55 -13.09
N ASP A 57 -7.40 -15.04 -12.80
CA ASP A 57 -8.61 -14.63 -13.52
C ASP A 57 -8.98 -13.18 -13.20
N ALA A 58 -9.29 -12.40 -14.23
CA ALA A 58 -9.51 -10.96 -14.11
C ALA A 58 -10.71 -10.60 -13.22
N ALA A 59 -11.81 -11.36 -13.28
CA ALA A 59 -12.99 -11.09 -12.46
C ALA A 59 -12.71 -11.36 -10.98
N THR A 60 -11.99 -12.45 -10.70
CA THR A 60 -11.53 -12.81 -9.36
C THR A 60 -10.60 -11.75 -8.79
N ILE A 61 -9.61 -11.32 -9.57
CA ILE A 61 -8.65 -10.27 -9.16
C ILE A 61 -9.38 -8.95 -8.89
N ALA A 62 -10.30 -8.53 -9.76
CA ALA A 62 -11.06 -7.30 -9.56
C ALA A 62 -11.85 -7.34 -8.24
N ALA A 63 -12.53 -8.46 -7.96
CA ALA A 63 -13.29 -8.63 -6.73
C ALA A 63 -12.40 -8.60 -5.48
N THR A 64 -11.24 -9.28 -5.49
CA THR A 64 -10.31 -9.31 -4.36
C THR A 64 -9.70 -7.93 -4.05
N HIS A 65 -9.43 -7.12 -5.08
CA HIS A 65 -8.69 -5.87 -4.92
C HIS A 65 -9.57 -4.60 -4.90
N ALA A 66 -10.87 -4.70 -5.18
CA ALA A 66 -11.77 -3.54 -5.27
C ALA A 66 -11.75 -2.66 -4.01
N ALA A 67 -11.90 -3.26 -2.82
CA ALA A 67 -12.02 -2.54 -1.55
C ALA A 67 -10.71 -2.43 -0.74
N ARG A 68 -9.65 -3.12 -1.17
CA ARG A 68 -8.42 -3.30 -0.37
C ARG A 68 -7.71 -1.99 -0.05
N PHE A 69 -7.66 -1.08 -1.01
CA PHE A 69 -6.94 0.18 -0.85
C PHE A 69 -7.67 1.21 0.02
N THR A 70 -9.01 1.24 -0.03
CA THR A 70 -9.82 2.02 0.90
C THR A 70 -9.52 1.60 2.33
N HIS A 71 -9.53 0.29 2.60
CA HIS A 71 -9.25 -0.24 3.92
C HIS A 71 -7.83 0.07 4.44
N LEU A 72 -6.81 -0.06 3.59
CA LEU A 72 -5.42 0.23 3.99
C LEU A 72 -5.18 1.72 4.23
N THR A 73 -5.81 2.58 3.43
CA THR A 73 -5.76 4.03 3.62
C THR A 73 -6.42 4.43 4.95
N GLU A 74 -7.61 3.89 5.24
CA GLU A 74 -8.31 4.12 6.52
C GLU A 74 -7.45 3.68 7.71
N ARG A 75 -6.80 2.51 7.61
CA ARG A 75 -5.89 2.01 8.64
C ARG A 75 -4.67 2.93 8.83
N ARG A 76 -4.12 3.49 7.76
CA ARG A 76 -3.03 4.47 7.83
C ARG A 76 -3.48 5.75 8.54
N LEU A 77 -4.61 6.32 8.11
CA LEU A 77 -5.15 7.56 8.67
C LEU A 77 -5.51 7.41 10.16
N SER A 78 -5.92 6.21 10.59
CA SER A 78 -6.28 5.92 11.98
C SER A 78 -5.10 5.50 12.87
N GLY A 79 -4.07 4.84 12.33
CA GLY A 79 -3.01 4.19 13.13
C GLY A 79 -1.56 4.59 12.84
N GLY A 80 -1.29 5.42 11.81
CA GLY A 80 0.05 5.97 11.54
C GLY A 80 1.10 5.01 10.96
N ALA A 81 0.78 3.71 10.84
CA ALA A 81 1.62 2.72 10.20
C ALA A 81 0.78 1.78 9.34
N VAL A 82 1.31 1.40 8.18
CA VAL A 82 0.75 0.33 7.33
C VAL A 82 1.76 -0.78 7.23
N CYS A 83 1.26 -1.99 7.46
CA CYS A 83 2.03 -3.21 7.32
C CYS A 83 1.46 -4.01 6.17
N VAL A 84 2.34 -4.46 5.27
CA VAL A 84 2.04 -5.55 4.34
C VAL A 84 2.80 -6.76 4.86
N ASP A 85 2.06 -7.78 5.27
CA ASP A 85 2.55 -8.91 6.06
C ASP A 85 3.34 -8.45 7.31
N ALA A 86 4.55 -8.98 7.51
CA ALA A 86 5.44 -8.59 8.61
C ALA A 86 6.24 -7.29 8.33
N VAL A 87 6.13 -6.73 7.13
CA VAL A 87 6.88 -5.53 6.73
C VAL A 87 6.04 -4.30 6.98
N CYS A 88 6.30 -3.66 8.11
CA CYS A 88 5.69 -2.39 8.48
C CYS A 88 6.57 -1.23 8.04
N ALA A 89 5.93 -0.17 7.54
CA ALA A 89 6.56 1.14 7.46
C ALA A 89 5.75 2.11 8.34
N ILE A 90 6.46 2.68 9.32
CA ILE A 90 5.91 3.74 10.16
C ILE A 90 6.16 5.06 9.43
N ASP A 91 5.13 5.88 9.32
CA ASP A 91 5.30 7.23 8.83
C ASP A 91 6.07 8.06 9.88
N PRO A 92 7.30 8.52 9.59
CA PRO A 92 8.07 9.29 10.56
C PRO A 92 7.39 10.62 10.92
N ALA A 93 6.58 11.21 10.03
CA ALA A 93 5.82 12.42 10.33
C ALA A 93 4.69 12.16 11.33
N VAL A 94 4.14 10.94 11.38
CA VAL A 94 3.14 10.53 12.38
C VAL A 94 3.81 10.07 13.68
N ALA A 95 4.94 9.37 13.60
CA ALA A 95 5.71 8.94 14.78
C ALA A 95 6.23 10.13 15.62
N GLN A 96 6.59 11.23 14.98
CA GLN A 96 7.04 12.45 15.67
C GLN A 96 5.92 13.15 16.47
N ARG A 97 4.64 13.00 16.07
CA ARG A 97 3.50 13.57 16.81
C ARG A 97 3.19 12.81 18.10
N ALA A 98 3.48 11.52 18.17
CA ALA A 98 3.26 10.70 19.36
C ALA A 98 4.37 10.86 20.43
N GLY A 99 5.55 11.35 20.04
CA GLY A 99 6.70 11.55 20.95
C GLY A 99 6.90 12.98 21.47
N GLY A 100 6.09 13.95 21.03
CA GLY A 100 6.26 15.38 21.32
C GLY A 100 5.61 15.89 22.61
N GLY A 101 5.34 15.01 23.58
CA GLY A 101 4.81 15.37 24.90
C GLY A 101 5.88 15.26 25.97
N GLY A 102 6.81 16.23 26.04
CA GLY A 102 7.76 16.27 27.15
C GLY A 102 9.04 17.05 26.92
N ARG A 103 8.93 18.38 26.87
CA ARG A 103 9.68 19.31 27.75
C ARG A 103 9.28 20.75 27.46
#